data_AF-A0A6L4YMU1-F1
#
_entry.id   AF-A0A6L4YMU1-F1
#
_cell.length_a   1.000
_cell.length_b   1.000
_cell.length_c   1.000
_cell.angle_alpha   90.00
_cell.angle_beta   90.00
_cell.angle_gamma   90.00
#
_symmetry.space_group_name_H-M   'P 1'
#
loop_
_entity.id
_entity.type
_entity.pdbx_description
1 polymer ?
#
loop_
_entity_poly.entity_id
_entity_poly.type
_entity_poly.pdbx_seq_one_letter_code
_entity_poly.pdbx_strand_id
1 'polypeptide(L)'
;MNAVTDKKDYVIADLGLADWGRKEIRIAETEMPGLMAIREEFAKSQPLKGARITGSLHMTIQTAVLIETLTALGAEVRWASCNIFSTQDHAAAAIAADGVAVFAVKGESLVDYWDYTHRIFEWPDNGHSNMILDDGGDATLLLHLGSRAEKDISVLEKPDSEEATVLFASIKAKLAKDKTWYSTRLAKIKGVTEETTTGVHRLYQMHERGELKIPAINVNDSVTKSKFDNLYGCRESLVDGIKRATDVMIAGKVALIAGYGDVGKGSAQAMRALSAQVWVTEIDPICALQAAMEGYRVVTMDYAADKADIFVTCTGNVHVIDHDHMAKMKDQAIVGTSGRKSSRRSTT
;
A
#
# COMPACT_ATOMS: atom_id res chain seq x y z
N MET A 1 -6.64 -31.53 32.14
CA MET A 1 -5.42 -31.02 31.46
C MET A 1 -5.83 -30.67 30.04
N ASN A 2 -6.23 -29.42 29.81
CA ASN A 2 -6.62 -28.99 28.47
C ASN A 2 -5.35 -28.63 27.72
N ALA A 3 -5.05 -29.39 26.66
CA ALA A 3 -4.06 -29.00 25.67
C ALA A 3 -4.55 -27.70 25.02
N VAL A 4 -4.03 -26.57 25.48
CA VAL A 4 -4.03 -25.34 24.70
C VAL A 4 -3.09 -25.64 23.54
N THR A 5 -3.65 -26.06 22.41
CA THR A 5 -2.90 -26.07 21.16
C THR A 5 -2.51 -24.63 20.88
N ASP A 6 -1.22 -24.36 21.03
CA ASP A 6 -0.56 -23.07 20.86
C ASP A 6 -0.67 -22.64 19.39
N LYS A 7 -1.88 -22.23 18.99
CA LYS A 7 -2.18 -21.90 17.60
C LYS A 7 -1.63 -20.50 17.35
N LYS A 8 -0.42 -20.45 16.79
CA LYS A 8 0.26 -19.22 16.36
C LYS A 8 -0.69 -18.36 15.53
N ASP A 9 -1.01 -17.16 16.01
CA ASP A 9 -1.92 -16.23 15.34
C ASP A 9 -1.15 -15.19 14.51
N TYR A 10 -0.21 -15.68 13.71
CA TYR A 10 0.56 -14.90 12.74
C TYR A 10 0.94 -15.79 11.55
N VAL A 11 1.26 -15.17 10.42
CA VAL A 11 1.93 -15.79 9.26
C VAL A 11 3.01 -14.82 8.81
N ILE A 12 4.26 -15.22 9.03
CA ILE A 12 5.47 -14.46 8.72
C ILE A 12 6.50 -15.41 8.12
N ALA A 13 7.53 -14.89 7.45
CA ALA A 13 8.53 -15.73 6.81
C ALA A 13 9.36 -16.53 7.83
N ASP A 14 9.92 -15.86 8.83
CA ASP A 14 10.81 -16.47 9.83
C ASP A 14 10.83 -15.66 11.14
N LEU A 15 10.37 -16.28 12.23
CA LEU A 15 10.40 -15.66 13.57
C LEU A 15 11.83 -15.45 14.09
N GLY A 16 12.81 -16.23 13.59
CA GLY A 16 14.22 -16.08 13.92
C GLY A 16 14.82 -14.73 13.54
N LEU A 17 14.13 -13.95 12.70
CA LEU A 17 14.54 -12.61 12.29
C LEU A 17 14.15 -11.51 13.30
N ALA A 18 13.40 -11.84 14.36
CA ALA A 18 12.87 -10.86 15.31
C ALA A 18 13.94 -9.98 15.96
N ASP A 19 15.08 -10.56 16.35
CA ASP A 19 16.18 -9.80 16.97
C ASP A 19 16.82 -8.79 16.01
N TRP A 20 16.86 -9.10 14.72
CA TRP A 20 17.30 -8.15 13.70
C TRP A 20 16.27 -7.04 13.50
N GLY A 21 15.00 -7.39 13.33
CA GLY A 21 13.92 -6.40 13.24
C GLY A 21 13.91 -5.45 14.42
N ARG A 22 14.05 -5.98 15.64
CA ARG A 22 14.13 -5.18 16.87
C ARG A 22 15.32 -4.22 16.90
N LYS A 23 16.46 -4.59 16.33
CA LYS A 23 17.62 -3.67 16.18
C LYS A 23 17.30 -2.52 15.23
N GLU A 24 16.70 -2.81 14.09
CA GLU A 24 16.34 -1.77 13.11
C GLU A 24 15.19 -0.89 13.58
N ILE A 25 14.19 -1.43 14.30
CA ILE A 25 13.12 -0.65 14.92
C ILE A 25 13.72 0.41 15.87
N ARG A 26 14.67 0.05 16.73
CA ARG A 26 15.32 1.01 17.64
C ARG A 26 16.07 2.12 16.90
N ILE A 27 16.64 1.84 15.73
CA ILE A 27 17.28 2.86 14.89
C ILE A 27 16.19 3.73 14.24
N ALA A 28 15.12 3.12 13.73
CA ALA A 28 14.02 3.86 13.11
C ALA A 28 13.30 4.79 14.10
N GLU A 29 13.17 4.40 15.38
CA GLU A 29 12.60 5.25 16.42
C GLU A 29 13.35 6.60 16.55
N THR A 30 14.68 6.62 16.35
CA THR A 30 15.45 7.89 16.41
C THR A 30 15.22 8.79 15.19
N GLU A 31 14.79 8.21 14.07
CA GLU A 31 14.46 8.90 12.83
C GLU A 31 12.95 9.21 12.68
N MET A 32 12.11 8.78 13.64
CA MET A 32 10.66 8.98 13.62
C MET A 32 10.16 9.82 14.81
N PRO A 33 10.67 11.06 14.99
CA PRO A 33 10.40 11.88 16.17
C PRO A 33 8.91 12.20 16.36
N GLY A 34 8.13 12.27 15.28
CA GLY A 34 6.69 12.51 15.37
C GLY A 34 5.94 11.39 16.10
N LEU A 35 6.24 10.12 15.79
CA LEU A 35 5.63 8.98 16.49
C LEU A 35 6.10 8.90 17.94
N MET A 36 7.40 9.14 18.18
CA MET A 36 7.95 9.13 19.54
C MET A 36 7.34 10.22 20.43
N ALA A 37 7.14 11.43 19.89
CA ALA A 37 6.45 12.51 20.59
C ALA A 37 4.99 12.15 20.89
N ILE A 38 4.28 11.53 19.95
CA ILE A 38 2.89 11.04 20.17
C ILE A 38 2.86 10.00 21.30
N ARG A 39 3.83 9.07 21.36
CA ARG A 39 3.95 8.12 22.47
C ARG A 39 4.14 8.87 23.80
N GLU A 40 5.07 9.82 23.85
CA GLU A 40 5.33 10.60 25.08
C GLU A 40 4.09 11.37 25.55
N GLU A 41 3.38 12.02 24.62
CA GLU A 41 2.21 12.85 24.93
C GLU A 41 0.99 12.01 25.35
N PHE A 42 0.70 10.92 24.63
CA PHE A 42 -0.59 10.23 24.74
C PHE A 42 -0.54 8.85 25.41
N ALA A 43 0.63 8.26 25.65
CA ALA A 43 0.69 6.94 26.30
C ALA A 43 0.05 6.95 27.70
N LYS A 44 0.11 8.04 28.46
CA LYS A 44 -0.51 8.09 29.80
C LYS A 44 -2.03 8.12 29.75
N SER A 45 -2.63 8.77 28.74
CA SER A 45 -4.09 8.90 28.62
C SER A 45 -4.74 7.70 27.95
N GLN A 46 -3.95 6.84 27.28
CA GLN A 46 -4.42 5.63 26.60
C GLN A 46 -5.63 5.90 25.69
N PRO A 47 -5.56 6.87 24.76
CA PRO A 47 -6.72 7.32 23.99
C PRO A 47 -7.28 6.25 23.06
N LEU A 48 -6.48 5.24 22.72
CA LEU A 48 -6.90 4.12 21.87
C LEU A 48 -7.30 2.88 22.69
N LYS A 49 -7.46 2.99 24.02
CA LYS A 49 -7.92 1.87 24.84
C LYS A 49 -9.28 1.35 24.35
N GLY A 50 -9.32 0.07 24.00
CA GLY A 50 -10.51 -0.59 23.43
C GLY A 50 -10.68 -0.40 21.92
N ALA A 51 -9.75 0.31 21.25
CA ALA A 51 -9.64 0.27 19.80
C ALA A 51 -9.09 -1.09 19.37
N ARG A 52 -9.72 -1.66 18.34
CA ARG A 52 -9.34 -2.90 17.69
C ARG A 52 -9.05 -2.57 16.24
N ILE A 53 -7.78 -2.28 15.98
CA ILE A 53 -7.32 -1.71 14.72
C ILE A 53 -6.87 -2.85 13.80
N THR A 54 -7.47 -2.87 12.63
CA THR A 54 -6.99 -3.68 11.52
C THR A 54 -6.17 -2.80 10.60
N GLY A 55 -4.89 -3.14 10.43
CA GLY A 55 -3.99 -2.46 9.50
C GLY A 55 -3.79 -3.25 8.21
N SER A 56 -3.91 -2.56 7.08
CA SER A 56 -3.54 -3.05 5.74
C SER A 56 -2.61 -2.01 5.12
N LEU A 57 -1.33 -2.13 5.44
CA LEU A 57 -0.27 -1.18 5.06
C LEU A 57 1.04 -1.96 4.96
N HIS A 58 1.91 -1.60 4.01
CA HIS A 58 3.24 -2.18 3.82
C HIS A 58 3.91 -2.59 5.15
N MET A 59 4.22 -3.87 5.34
CA MET A 59 4.77 -4.36 6.62
C MET A 59 6.28 -4.13 6.69
N THR A 60 6.68 -2.89 6.96
CA THR A 60 8.08 -2.41 7.02
C THR A 60 8.53 -2.11 8.45
N ILE A 61 9.80 -1.76 8.64
CA ILE A 61 10.33 -1.25 9.91
C ILE A 61 9.62 0.04 10.32
N GLN A 62 9.31 0.93 9.39
CA GLN A 62 8.60 2.18 9.68
C GLN A 62 7.18 1.89 10.19
N THR A 63 6.51 0.92 9.55
CA THR A 63 5.20 0.44 9.98
C THR A 63 5.25 -0.26 11.33
N ALA A 64 6.32 -0.98 11.65
CA ALA A 64 6.51 -1.56 12.96
C ALA A 64 6.54 -0.49 14.06
N VAL A 65 7.21 0.65 13.85
CA VAL A 65 7.19 1.80 14.78
C VAL A 65 5.76 2.40 14.89
N LEU A 66 5.00 2.46 13.80
CA LEU A 66 3.59 2.88 13.81
C LEU A 66 2.74 1.91 14.65
N ILE A 67 2.83 0.60 14.41
CA ILE A 67 2.10 -0.43 15.16
C ILE A 67 2.36 -0.31 16.65
N GLU A 68 3.63 -0.22 17.04
CA GLU A 68 4.02 -0.08 18.44
C GLU A 68 3.55 1.23 19.07
N THR A 69 3.42 2.30 18.26
CA THR A 69 2.82 3.54 18.71
C THR A 69 1.33 3.34 19.01
N LEU A 70 0.59 2.70 18.12
CA LEU A 70 -0.83 2.40 18.34
C LEU A 70 -1.05 1.54 19.59
N THR A 71 -0.24 0.50 19.79
CA THR A 71 -0.31 -0.35 20.98
C THR A 71 0.10 0.40 22.25
N ALA A 72 1.13 1.25 22.19
CA ALA A 72 1.53 2.10 23.30
C ALA A 72 0.43 3.09 23.71
N LEU A 73 -0.44 3.49 22.78
CA LEU A 73 -1.60 4.34 23.00
C LEU A 73 -2.85 3.55 23.46
N GLY A 74 -2.76 2.22 23.60
CA GLY A 74 -3.78 1.34 24.17
C GLY A 74 -4.60 0.53 23.16
N ALA A 75 -4.25 0.57 21.86
CA ALA A 75 -4.95 -0.22 20.85
C ALA A 75 -4.56 -1.70 20.91
N GLU A 76 -5.51 -2.58 20.60
CA GLU A 76 -5.20 -3.93 20.12
C GLU A 76 -5.11 -3.89 18.58
N VAL A 77 -4.12 -4.58 18.01
CA VAL A 77 -3.79 -4.44 16.58
C VAL A 77 -3.66 -5.81 15.89
N ARG A 78 -4.13 -5.90 14.65
CA ARG A 78 -3.87 -6.99 13.71
C ARG A 78 -3.43 -6.40 12.37
N TRP A 79 -2.45 -6.99 11.70
CA TRP A 79 -1.80 -6.36 10.54
C TRP A 79 -1.59 -7.31 9.38
N ALA A 80 -1.77 -6.80 8.16
CA ALA A 80 -1.34 -7.43 6.92
C ALA A 80 -0.66 -6.37 6.04
N SER A 81 0.21 -6.85 5.15
CA SER A 81 0.79 -5.98 4.14
C SER A 81 -0.24 -5.64 3.07
N CYS A 82 -0.14 -4.45 2.49
CA CYS A 82 -1.02 -4.02 1.40
C CYS A 82 -0.39 -4.27 0.00
N ASN A 83 0.80 -4.89 -0.05
CA ASN A 83 1.46 -5.30 -1.29
C ASN A 83 2.36 -6.53 -1.06
N ILE A 84 2.25 -7.50 -1.98
CA ILE A 84 2.90 -8.82 -1.90
C ILE A 84 4.44 -8.80 -1.82
N PHE A 85 5.12 -7.73 -2.25
CA PHE A 85 6.59 -7.64 -2.25
C PHE A 85 7.15 -6.63 -1.25
N SER A 86 6.29 -5.90 -0.55
CA SER A 86 6.70 -4.76 0.27
C SER A 86 7.07 -5.10 1.71
N THR A 87 6.73 -6.30 2.16
CA THR A 87 7.06 -6.77 3.50
C THR A 87 8.58 -6.81 3.70
N GLN A 88 9.02 -6.32 4.85
CA GLN A 88 10.35 -6.60 5.40
C GLN A 88 10.19 -7.68 6.45
N ASP A 89 10.62 -8.90 6.14
CA ASP A 89 10.29 -10.08 6.95
C ASP A 89 10.81 -9.99 8.39
N HIS A 90 11.96 -9.33 8.60
CA HIS A 90 12.50 -9.07 9.93
C HIS A 90 11.65 -8.06 10.73
N ALA A 91 11.02 -7.08 10.09
CA ALA A 91 10.06 -6.19 10.73
C ALA A 91 8.80 -6.94 11.16
N ALA A 92 8.25 -7.78 10.26
CA ALA A 92 7.10 -8.63 10.55
C ALA A 92 7.39 -9.59 11.72
N ALA A 93 8.59 -10.20 11.74
CA ALA A 93 9.03 -11.08 12.80
C ALA A 93 9.14 -10.39 14.17
N ALA A 94 9.70 -9.19 14.23
CA ALA A 94 9.82 -8.44 15.47
C ALA A 94 8.45 -8.09 16.07
N ILE A 95 7.51 -7.65 15.23
CA ILE A 95 6.15 -7.32 15.68
C ILE A 95 5.36 -8.56 16.12
N ALA A 96 5.50 -9.67 15.38
CA ALA A 96 4.88 -10.94 15.77
C ALA A 96 5.46 -11.51 17.08
N ALA A 97 6.76 -11.36 17.32
CA ALA A 97 7.42 -11.79 18.56
C ALA A 97 6.90 -11.06 19.81
N ASP A 98 6.45 -9.81 19.64
CA ASP A 98 5.82 -9.00 20.68
C ASP A 98 4.32 -9.33 20.89
N GLY A 99 3.79 -10.33 20.17
CA GLY A 99 2.44 -10.85 20.34
C GLY A 99 1.37 -10.15 19.49
N VAL A 100 1.74 -9.23 18.61
CA VAL A 100 0.82 -8.64 17.63
C VAL A 100 0.59 -9.61 16.47
N ALA A 101 -0.66 -9.82 16.07
CA ALA A 101 -0.97 -10.70 14.94
C ALA A 101 -0.58 -10.06 13.61
N VAL A 102 0.42 -10.63 12.92
CA VAL A 102 0.91 -10.17 11.62
C VAL A 102 0.75 -11.27 10.57
N PHE A 103 0.18 -10.93 9.41
CA PHE A 103 -0.03 -11.81 8.26
C PHE A 103 0.60 -11.15 7.03
N ALA A 104 1.91 -11.32 6.88
CA ALA A 104 2.68 -10.65 5.84
C ALA A 104 3.99 -11.42 5.58
N VAL A 105 4.23 -11.76 4.31
CA VAL A 105 5.47 -12.43 3.86
C VAL A 105 5.93 -11.77 2.57
N LYS A 106 7.22 -11.45 2.47
CA LYS A 106 7.76 -10.92 1.21
C LYS A 106 7.69 -11.97 0.11
N GLY A 107 7.01 -11.65 -0.99
CA GLY A 107 6.79 -12.57 -2.11
C GLY A 107 5.61 -13.52 -1.92
N GLU A 108 4.66 -13.18 -1.03
CA GLU A 108 3.43 -13.94 -0.87
C GLU A 108 2.60 -14.03 -2.16
N SER A 109 1.81 -15.09 -2.31
CA SER A 109 0.91 -15.23 -3.45
C SER A 109 -0.30 -14.29 -3.32
N LEU A 110 -0.99 -14.01 -4.43
CA LEU A 110 -2.27 -13.27 -4.37
C LEU A 110 -3.33 -13.98 -3.53
N VAL A 111 -3.27 -15.33 -3.45
CA VAL A 111 -4.19 -16.13 -2.62
C VAL A 111 -3.92 -15.88 -1.15
N ASP A 112 -2.63 -15.93 -0.76
CA ASP A 112 -2.19 -15.62 0.58
C ASP A 112 -2.53 -14.18 0.96
N TYR A 113 -2.24 -13.21 0.09
CA TYR A 113 -2.56 -11.80 0.29
C TYR A 113 -4.03 -11.55 0.68
N TRP A 114 -4.97 -12.14 -0.08
CA TRP A 114 -6.39 -12.00 0.23
C TRP A 114 -6.83 -12.83 1.43
N ASP A 115 -6.20 -13.98 1.72
CA ASP A 115 -6.42 -14.69 2.99
C ASP A 115 -5.98 -13.84 4.18
N TYR A 116 -4.78 -13.27 4.12
CA TYR A 116 -4.19 -12.41 5.15
C TYR A 116 -5.07 -11.18 5.40
N THR A 117 -5.59 -10.57 4.34
CA THR A 117 -6.56 -9.47 4.43
C THR A 117 -7.87 -9.89 5.11
N HIS A 118 -8.29 -11.16 5.07
CA HIS A 118 -9.39 -11.63 5.92
C HIS A 118 -8.95 -11.86 7.37
N ARG A 119 -7.76 -12.43 7.61
CA ARG A 119 -7.26 -12.79 8.95
C ARG A 119 -7.09 -11.59 9.87
N ILE A 120 -6.80 -10.41 9.33
CA ILE A 120 -6.75 -9.16 10.10
C ILE A 120 -8.11 -8.73 10.66
N PHE A 121 -9.23 -9.27 10.17
CA PHE A 121 -10.59 -9.06 10.71
C PHE A 121 -11.09 -10.21 11.61
N GLU A 122 -10.26 -11.22 11.85
CA GLU A 122 -10.62 -12.41 12.64
C GLU A 122 -9.96 -12.38 14.01
N TRP A 123 -10.67 -11.88 15.01
CA TRP A 123 -10.17 -11.80 16.38
C TRP A 123 -10.40 -13.12 17.13
N PRO A 124 -9.44 -13.57 17.96
CA PRO A 124 -9.48 -14.89 18.60
C PRO A 124 -10.62 -15.06 19.61
N ASP A 125 -11.12 -13.96 20.17
CA ASP A 125 -12.23 -13.92 21.13
C ASP A 125 -13.60 -13.74 20.46
N ASN A 126 -13.69 -13.96 19.15
CA ASN A 126 -14.85 -13.63 18.31
C ASN A 126 -15.26 -12.15 18.36
N GLY A 127 -14.37 -11.27 18.84
CA GLY A 127 -14.56 -9.84 18.71
C GLY A 127 -14.41 -9.35 17.28
N HIS A 128 -14.52 -8.04 17.12
CA HIS A 128 -14.44 -7.41 15.81
C HIS A 128 -13.51 -6.21 15.84
N SER A 129 -12.91 -5.95 14.70
CA SER A 129 -12.26 -4.68 14.44
C SER A 129 -13.30 -3.57 14.58
N ASN A 130 -12.86 -2.43 15.10
CA ASN A 130 -13.69 -1.23 15.16
C ASN A 130 -13.05 -0.05 14.46
N MET A 131 -11.83 -0.19 13.95
CA MET A 131 -11.12 0.80 13.14
C MET A 131 -10.36 0.09 12.02
N ILE A 132 -10.23 0.77 10.87
CA ILE A 132 -9.36 0.34 9.77
C ILE A 132 -8.29 1.41 9.58
N LEU A 133 -7.04 0.98 9.47
CA LEU A 133 -5.93 1.79 8.97
C LEU A 133 -5.52 1.18 7.63
N ASP A 134 -5.84 1.88 6.54
CA ASP A 134 -5.75 1.34 5.18
C ASP A 134 -4.75 2.16 4.37
N ASP A 135 -4.06 1.47 3.49
CA ASP A 135 -3.25 2.05 2.45
C ASP A 135 -3.61 1.34 1.14
N GLY A 136 -4.20 2.08 0.21
CA GLY A 136 -4.67 1.61 -1.09
C GLY A 136 -6.14 1.19 -1.12
N GLY A 137 -6.77 1.06 0.05
CA GLY A 137 -8.20 0.80 0.20
C GLY A 137 -8.61 -0.65 0.02
N ASP A 138 -7.71 -1.63 0.17
CA ASP A 138 -8.02 -3.05 -0.08
C ASP A 138 -8.77 -3.70 1.08
N ALA A 139 -8.44 -3.36 2.34
CA ALA A 139 -9.20 -3.83 3.50
C ALA A 139 -10.62 -3.24 3.50
N THR A 140 -10.74 -1.97 3.15
CA THR A 140 -12.02 -1.28 3.00
C THR A 140 -12.86 -1.86 1.86
N LEU A 141 -12.22 -2.10 0.70
CA LEU A 141 -12.85 -2.74 -0.45
C LEU A 141 -13.38 -4.13 -0.10
N LEU A 142 -12.60 -4.94 0.62
CA LEU A 142 -12.98 -6.29 1.00
C LEU A 142 -14.31 -6.30 1.76
N LEU A 143 -14.44 -5.47 2.79
CA LEU A 143 -15.67 -5.41 3.60
C LEU A 143 -16.86 -4.85 2.81
N HIS A 144 -16.68 -3.80 2.01
CA HIS A 144 -17.77 -3.21 1.24
C HIS A 144 -18.24 -4.11 0.10
N LEU A 145 -17.31 -4.69 -0.66
CA LEU A 145 -17.62 -5.62 -1.74
C LEU A 145 -18.22 -6.91 -1.22
N GLY A 146 -17.64 -7.49 -0.16
CA GLY A 146 -18.19 -8.70 0.46
C GLY A 146 -19.59 -8.47 1.02
N SER A 147 -19.85 -7.34 1.68
CA SER A 147 -21.20 -7.02 2.19
C SER A 147 -22.23 -6.80 1.07
N ARG A 148 -21.81 -6.32 -0.10
CA ARG A 148 -22.67 -6.29 -1.30
C ARG A 148 -22.91 -7.70 -1.84
N ALA A 149 -21.88 -8.53 -1.90
CA ALA A 149 -21.96 -9.91 -2.37
C ALA A 149 -22.88 -10.81 -1.53
N GLU A 150 -23.03 -10.51 -0.23
CA GLU A 150 -24.03 -11.17 0.63
C GLU A 150 -25.48 -10.98 0.15
N LYS A 151 -25.76 -9.85 -0.51
CA LYS A 151 -27.10 -9.50 -1.03
C LYS A 151 -27.25 -9.85 -2.51
N ASP A 152 -26.17 -9.72 -3.26
CA ASP A 152 -26.12 -9.95 -4.70
C ASP A 152 -24.76 -10.54 -5.08
N ILE A 153 -24.72 -11.86 -5.23
CA ILE A 153 -23.48 -12.59 -5.55
C ILE A 153 -22.95 -12.26 -6.97
N SER A 154 -23.78 -11.68 -7.85
CA SER A 154 -23.41 -11.40 -9.25
C SER A 154 -22.30 -10.34 -9.36
N VAL A 155 -22.11 -9.52 -8.32
CA VAL A 155 -21.00 -8.56 -8.23
C VAL A 155 -19.62 -9.23 -8.27
N LEU A 156 -19.55 -10.55 -8.12
CA LEU A 156 -18.33 -11.37 -8.14
C LEU A 156 -18.19 -12.26 -9.40
N GLU A 157 -18.97 -12.02 -10.45
CA GLU A 157 -18.99 -12.88 -11.66
C GLU A 157 -18.05 -12.43 -12.78
N LYS A 158 -17.68 -11.14 -12.81
CA LYS A 158 -16.91 -10.54 -13.90
C LYS A 158 -15.59 -9.95 -13.41
N PRO A 159 -14.61 -10.79 -13.01
CA PRO A 159 -13.29 -10.29 -12.64
C PRO A 159 -12.61 -9.67 -13.86
N ASP A 160 -11.97 -8.52 -13.66
CA ASP A 160 -11.27 -7.76 -14.71
C ASP A 160 -9.75 -7.99 -14.71
N SER A 161 -9.26 -8.76 -13.74
CA SER A 161 -7.84 -9.00 -13.48
C SER A 161 -7.63 -10.32 -12.72
N GLU A 162 -6.38 -10.81 -12.69
CA GLU A 162 -5.99 -11.96 -11.86
C GLU A 162 -6.25 -11.68 -10.38
N GLU A 163 -5.87 -10.50 -9.90
CA GLU A 163 -6.11 -10.06 -8.52
C GLU A 163 -7.61 -10.06 -8.18
N ALA A 164 -8.47 -9.53 -9.06
CA ALA A 164 -9.92 -9.57 -8.88
C ALA A 164 -10.46 -11.01 -8.88
N THR A 165 -9.90 -11.89 -9.71
CA THR A 165 -10.27 -13.31 -9.73
C THR A 165 -10.01 -13.96 -8.37
N VAL A 166 -8.84 -13.71 -7.78
CA VAL A 166 -8.48 -14.24 -6.47
C VAL A 166 -9.29 -13.60 -5.33
N LEU A 167 -9.49 -12.28 -5.36
CA LEU A 167 -10.37 -11.58 -4.42
C LEU A 167 -11.78 -12.18 -4.44
N PHE A 168 -12.38 -12.33 -5.61
CA PHE A 168 -13.75 -12.83 -5.74
C PHE A 168 -13.86 -14.28 -5.26
N ALA A 169 -12.87 -15.11 -5.57
CA ALA A 169 -12.79 -16.48 -5.05
C ALA A 169 -12.70 -16.50 -3.51
N SER A 170 -11.87 -15.64 -2.93
CA SER A 170 -11.73 -15.52 -1.46
C SER A 170 -13.06 -15.11 -0.80
N ILE A 171 -13.80 -14.18 -1.42
CA ILE A 171 -15.10 -13.74 -0.91
C ILE A 171 -16.13 -14.88 -0.98
N LYS A 172 -16.24 -15.55 -2.14
CA LYS A 172 -17.12 -16.72 -2.31
C LYS A 172 -16.82 -17.81 -1.28
N ALA A 173 -15.54 -18.09 -1.03
CA ALA A 173 -15.11 -19.09 -0.06
C ALA A 173 -15.50 -18.71 1.38
N LYS A 174 -15.46 -17.42 1.74
CA LYS A 174 -15.89 -16.97 3.07
C LYS A 174 -17.42 -17.00 3.21
N LEU A 175 -18.16 -16.56 2.20
CA LEU A 175 -19.63 -16.60 2.18
C LEU A 175 -20.21 -18.03 2.26
N ALA A 176 -19.50 -19.02 1.71
CA ALA A 176 -19.88 -20.42 1.82
C ALA A 176 -19.83 -20.93 3.29
N LYS A 177 -18.99 -20.32 4.14
CA LYS A 177 -18.84 -20.68 5.56
C LYS A 177 -19.74 -19.83 6.45
N ASP A 178 -19.84 -18.54 6.18
CA ASP A 178 -20.65 -17.58 6.94
C ASP A 178 -21.28 -16.57 5.96
N LYS A 179 -22.61 -16.67 5.79
CA LYS A 179 -23.37 -15.84 4.85
C LYS A 179 -23.47 -14.37 5.24
N THR A 180 -23.04 -14.02 6.45
CA THR A 180 -23.11 -12.67 7.01
C THR A 180 -21.75 -12.17 7.50
N TRP A 181 -20.67 -12.82 7.02
CA TRP A 181 -19.32 -12.58 7.51
C TRP A 181 -18.92 -11.11 7.39
N TYR A 182 -19.21 -10.47 6.27
CA TYR A 182 -18.80 -9.10 5.95
C TYR A 182 -19.70 -8.07 6.59
N SER A 183 -21.04 -8.17 6.44
CA SER A 183 -21.95 -7.17 7.01
C SER A 183 -21.85 -7.09 8.53
N THR A 184 -21.67 -8.23 9.20
CA THR A 184 -21.45 -8.29 10.66
C THR A 184 -20.22 -7.49 11.06
N ARG A 185 -19.11 -7.63 10.32
CA ARG A 185 -17.84 -6.96 10.60
C ARG A 185 -17.88 -5.48 10.22
N LEU A 186 -18.39 -5.16 9.03
CA LEU A 186 -18.53 -3.79 8.54
C LEU A 186 -19.37 -2.92 9.48
N ALA A 187 -20.44 -3.47 10.06
CA ALA A 187 -21.28 -2.76 11.04
C ALA A 187 -20.57 -2.40 12.35
N LYS A 188 -19.39 -2.97 12.64
CA LYS A 188 -18.60 -2.66 13.85
C LYS A 188 -17.53 -1.61 13.60
N ILE A 189 -17.20 -1.34 12.33
CA ILE A 189 -16.20 -0.35 11.96
C ILE A 189 -16.73 1.05 12.22
N LYS A 190 -16.01 1.81 13.03
CA LYS A 190 -16.31 3.21 13.38
C LYS A 190 -15.74 4.20 12.39
N GLY A 191 -14.69 3.82 11.65
CA GLY A 191 -14.10 4.64 10.61
C GLY A 191 -12.84 4.02 10.00
N VAL A 192 -12.38 4.62 8.90
CA VAL A 192 -11.13 4.28 8.22
C VAL A 192 -10.23 5.50 8.09
N THR A 193 -8.92 5.34 8.26
CA THR A 193 -7.91 6.32 7.88
C THR A 193 -7.15 5.78 6.66
N GLU A 194 -7.19 6.49 5.54
CA GLU A 194 -6.60 6.06 4.27
C GLU A 194 -5.43 6.94 3.86
N GLU A 195 -4.30 6.29 3.58
CA GLU A 195 -3.00 6.94 3.40
C GLU A 195 -2.67 7.36 1.96
N THR A 196 -3.13 6.64 0.94
CA THR A 196 -2.67 6.89 -0.44
C THR A 196 -3.72 7.44 -1.36
N THR A 197 -3.28 8.20 -2.36
CA THR A 197 -4.13 8.80 -3.39
C THR A 197 -5.07 7.79 -4.05
N THR A 198 -4.60 6.56 -4.30
CA THR A 198 -5.45 5.51 -4.91
C THR A 198 -6.57 5.07 -3.98
N GLY A 199 -6.30 4.84 -2.69
CA GLY A 199 -7.34 4.48 -1.74
C GLY A 199 -8.31 5.63 -1.50
N VAL A 200 -7.82 6.86 -1.40
CA VAL A 200 -8.63 8.07 -1.29
C VAL A 200 -9.59 8.23 -2.48
N HIS A 201 -9.12 8.00 -3.72
CA HIS A 201 -10.01 7.99 -4.89
C HIS A 201 -11.11 6.93 -4.78
N ARG A 202 -10.81 5.72 -4.29
CA ARG A 202 -11.83 4.69 -4.06
C ARG A 202 -12.86 5.14 -3.03
N LEU A 203 -12.42 5.80 -1.95
CA LEU A 203 -13.32 6.35 -0.94
C LEU A 203 -14.24 7.43 -1.50
N TYR A 204 -13.72 8.37 -2.28
CA TYR A 204 -14.55 9.38 -2.96
C TYR A 204 -15.55 8.76 -3.92
N GLN A 205 -15.13 7.78 -4.75
CA GLN A 205 -16.04 7.06 -5.64
C GLN A 205 -17.16 6.34 -4.87
N MET A 206 -16.84 5.68 -3.76
CA MET A 206 -17.85 5.06 -2.90
C MET A 206 -18.78 6.09 -2.26
N HIS A 207 -18.25 7.25 -1.85
CA HIS A 207 -19.03 8.33 -1.25
C HIS A 207 -20.01 8.94 -2.26
N GLU A 208 -19.54 9.28 -3.46
CA GLU A 208 -20.35 9.84 -4.56
C GLU A 208 -21.49 8.89 -4.97
N ARG A 209 -21.26 7.58 -4.90
CA ARG A 209 -22.28 6.55 -5.17
C ARG A 209 -23.18 6.22 -3.97
N GLY A 210 -22.98 6.82 -2.79
CA GLY A 210 -23.71 6.49 -1.56
C GLY A 210 -23.42 5.08 -0.99
N GLU A 211 -22.31 4.48 -1.43
CA GLU A 211 -21.90 3.13 -1.07
C GLU A 211 -21.04 3.10 0.20
N LEU A 212 -20.30 4.17 0.50
CA LEU A 212 -19.43 4.26 1.67
C LEU A 212 -20.26 4.20 2.97
N LYS A 213 -20.04 3.17 3.80
CA LYS A 213 -20.85 2.91 5.02
C LYS A 213 -20.24 3.41 6.31
N ILE A 214 -19.00 3.88 6.27
CA ILE A 214 -18.23 4.31 7.43
C ILE A 214 -17.60 5.68 7.15
N PRO A 215 -17.38 6.52 8.17
CA PRO A 215 -16.63 7.76 7.97
C PRO A 215 -15.18 7.43 7.58
N ALA A 216 -14.59 8.27 6.75
CA ALA A 216 -13.24 8.10 6.26
C ALA A 216 -12.43 9.39 6.43
N ILE A 217 -11.20 9.27 6.90
CA ILE A 217 -10.23 10.36 6.94
C ILE A 217 -9.24 10.16 5.79
N ASN A 218 -9.21 11.14 4.91
CA ASN A 218 -8.18 11.27 3.88
C ASN A 218 -6.89 11.78 4.53
N VAL A 219 -5.96 10.87 4.82
CA VAL A 219 -4.64 11.21 5.38
C VAL A 219 -3.73 11.70 4.26
N ASN A 220 -3.87 11.14 3.04
CA ASN A 220 -3.02 11.49 1.89
C ASN A 220 -2.92 13.00 1.65
N ASP A 221 -4.04 13.71 1.68
CA ASP A 221 -4.11 15.12 1.31
C ASP A 221 -3.76 16.06 2.47
N SER A 222 -3.34 15.52 3.61
CA SER A 222 -2.58 16.30 4.58
C SER A 222 -1.32 16.83 3.91
N VAL A 223 -1.01 18.11 4.09
CA VAL A 223 0.17 18.73 3.47
C VAL A 223 1.46 18.02 3.90
N THR A 224 1.54 17.66 5.18
CA THR A 224 2.67 16.91 5.77
C THR A 224 2.77 15.46 5.28
N LYS A 225 1.76 14.95 4.56
CA LYS A 225 1.79 13.65 3.89
C LYS A 225 2.10 13.86 2.41
N SER A 226 1.15 14.36 1.62
CA SER A 226 1.28 14.51 0.16
C SER A 226 2.56 15.22 -0.29
N LYS A 227 2.96 16.32 0.38
CA LYS A 227 4.14 17.11 -0.02
C LYS A 227 5.45 16.62 0.57
N PHE A 228 5.42 15.59 1.41
CA PHE A 228 6.62 14.99 2.01
C PHE A 228 6.80 13.54 1.56
N ASP A 229 5.86 12.67 1.92
CA ASP A 229 5.92 11.24 1.62
C ASP A 229 5.94 10.99 0.10
N ASN A 230 4.92 11.47 -0.61
CA ASN A 230 4.81 11.21 -2.05
C ASN A 230 5.96 11.88 -2.82
N LEU A 231 6.43 13.06 -2.37
CA LEU A 231 7.45 13.83 -3.07
C LEU A 231 8.87 13.41 -2.65
N TYR A 232 9.25 13.66 -1.40
CA TYR A 232 10.60 13.39 -0.90
C TYR A 232 10.85 11.91 -0.65
N GLY A 233 9.84 11.16 -0.19
CA GLY A 233 9.96 9.70 -0.03
C GLY A 233 10.29 9.02 -1.35
N CYS A 234 9.55 9.32 -2.42
CA CYS A 234 9.83 8.78 -3.75
C CYS A 234 11.16 9.31 -4.33
N ARG A 235 11.59 10.52 -3.96
CA ARG A 235 12.89 11.04 -4.37
C ARG A 235 14.07 10.22 -3.82
N GLU A 236 13.94 9.71 -2.60
CA GLU A 236 14.96 8.85 -1.99
C GLU A 236 14.82 7.39 -2.48
N SER A 237 13.61 6.84 -2.46
CA SER A 237 13.40 5.40 -2.62
C SER A 237 13.37 4.90 -4.06
N LEU A 238 13.01 5.74 -5.04
CA LEU A 238 12.89 5.29 -6.44
C LEU A 238 14.22 4.77 -6.98
N VAL A 239 15.26 5.58 -6.87
CA VAL A 239 16.57 5.23 -7.40
C VAL A 239 17.22 4.14 -6.56
N ASP A 240 16.98 4.11 -5.25
CA ASP A 240 17.41 3.00 -4.39
C ASP A 240 16.84 1.67 -4.92
N GLY A 241 15.53 1.61 -5.17
CA GLY A 241 14.88 0.42 -5.73
C GLY A 241 15.46 -0.02 -7.07
N ILE A 242 15.65 0.91 -8.01
CA ILE A 242 16.23 0.62 -9.33
C ILE A 242 17.68 0.12 -9.18
N LYS A 243 18.47 0.75 -8.32
CA LYS A 243 19.87 0.36 -8.09
C LYS A 243 19.99 -1.01 -7.45
N ARG A 244 19.23 -1.31 -6.41
CA ARG A 244 19.24 -2.65 -5.78
C ARG A 244 18.82 -3.75 -6.75
N ALA A 245 17.93 -3.43 -7.71
CA ALA A 245 17.44 -4.41 -8.67
C ALA A 245 18.39 -4.63 -9.86
N THR A 246 19.17 -3.63 -10.26
CA THR A 246 19.85 -3.64 -11.58
C THR A 246 21.30 -3.18 -11.56
N ASP A 247 21.77 -2.57 -10.47
CA ASP A 247 23.08 -1.91 -10.34
C ASP A 247 23.37 -0.88 -11.45
N VAL A 248 22.33 -0.42 -12.17
CA VAL A 248 22.50 0.38 -13.37
C VAL A 248 23.09 1.76 -13.07
N MET A 249 23.98 2.21 -13.96
CA MET A 249 24.44 3.59 -13.97
C MET A 249 23.32 4.51 -14.49
N ILE A 250 22.92 5.49 -13.69
CA ILE A 250 21.85 6.45 -14.03
C ILE A 250 22.37 7.59 -14.90
N ALA A 251 23.59 8.07 -14.63
CA ALA A 251 24.18 9.19 -15.35
C ALA A 251 24.31 8.91 -16.84
N GLY A 252 23.89 9.88 -17.66
CA GLY A 252 23.91 9.80 -19.12
C GLY A 252 22.73 9.06 -19.76
N LYS A 253 21.92 8.34 -18.98
CA LYS A 253 20.73 7.64 -19.49
C LYS A 253 19.56 8.59 -19.71
N VAL A 254 18.65 8.21 -20.62
CA VAL A 254 17.34 8.84 -20.76
C VAL A 254 16.35 8.11 -19.84
N ALA A 255 15.82 8.82 -18.84
CA ALA A 255 14.83 8.30 -17.91
C ALA A 255 13.47 8.97 -18.17
N LEU A 256 12.48 8.18 -18.57
CA LEU A 256 11.11 8.64 -18.77
C LEU A 256 10.30 8.45 -17.49
N ILE A 257 9.75 9.54 -16.96
CA ILE A 257 8.82 9.56 -15.84
C ILE A 257 7.41 9.83 -16.37
N ALA A 258 6.53 8.83 -16.29
CA ALA A 258 5.16 8.97 -16.74
C ALA A 258 4.25 9.45 -15.60
N GLY A 259 3.76 10.68 -15.70
CA GLY A 259 3.04 11.40 -14.65
C GLY A 259 3.98 12.28 -13.82
N TYR A 260 3.55 13.51 -13.58
CA TYR A 260 4.28 14.58 -12.91
C TYR A 260 3.46 15.22 -11.78
N GLY A 261 2.63 14.41 -11.11
CA GLY A 261 2.10 14.69 -9.77
C GLY A 261 3.20 14.66 -8.70
N ASP A 262 2.84 14.57 -7.42
CA ASP A 262 3.83 14.63 -6.33
C ASP A 262 4.89 13.50 -6.42
N VAL A 263 4.46 12.26 -6.68
CA VAL A 263 5.36 11.11 -6.92
C VAL A 263 6.26 11.35 -8.13
N GLY A 264 5.69 11.81 -9.24
CA GLY A 264 6.42 12.08 -10.48
C GLY A 264 7.47 13.17 -10.33
N LYS A 265 7.15 14.24 -9.58
CA LYS A 265 8.09 15.33 -9.25
C LYS A 265 9.30 14.80 -8.47
N GLY A 266 9.06 13.99 -7.43
CA GLY A 266 10.14 13.40 -6.63
C GLY A 266 11.02 12.47 -7.45
N SER A 267 10.37 11.62 -8.25
CA SER A 267 10.99 10.68 -9.17
C SER A 267 11.91 11.37 -10.19
N ALA A 268 11.40 12.43 -10.82
CA ALA A 268 12.15 13.23 -11.79
C ALA A 268 13.35 13.93 -11.15
N GLN A 269 13.18 14.52 -9.96
CA GLN A 269 14.27 15.15 -9.21
C GLN A 269 15.39 14.15 -8.89
N ALA A 270 15.05 12.94 -8.44
CA ALA A 270 16.02 11.91 -8.10
C ALA A 270 16.86 11.49 -9.32
N MET A 271 16.21 11.22 -10.45
CA MET A 271 16.88 10.86 -11.69
C MET A 271 17.77 11.98 -12.20
N ARG A 272 17.28 13.23 -12.16
CA ARG A 272 18.03 14.41 -12.57
C ARG A 272 19.27 14.64 -11.70
N ALA A 273 19.17 14.44 -10.39
CA ALA A 273 20.27 14.59 -9.44
C ALA A 273 21.44 13.64 -9.74
N LEU A 274 21.15 12.47 -10.30
CA LEU A 274 22.18 11.53 -10.79
C LEU A 274 22.51 11.68 -12.27
N SER A 275 22.25 12.87 -12.84
CA SER A 275 22.60 13.23 -14.22
C SER A 275 21.93 12.38 -15.31
N ALA A 276 20.73 11.85 -15.05
CA ALA A 276 19.88 11.36 -16.13
C ALA A 276 19.32 12.53 -16.96
N GLN A 277 19.08 12.26 -18.24
CA GLN A 277 18.24 13.08 -19.10
C GLN A 277 16.78 12.71 -18.82
N VAL A 278 16.11 13.51 -18.00
CA VAL A 278 14.74 13.23 -17.57
C VAL A 278 13.73 13.74 -18.60
N TRP A 279 12.92 12.82 -19.10
CA TRP A 279 11.75 13.11 -19.94
C TRP A 279 10.48 12.84 -19.13
N VAL A 280 9.42 13.57 -19.43
CA VAL A 280 8.13 13.46 -18.72
C VAL A 280 7.01 13.24 -19.73
N THR A 281 6.09 12.34 -19.41
CA THR A 281 4.78 12.29 -20.10
C THR A 281 3.70 12.81 -19.16
N GLU A 282 2.83 13.69 -19.64
CA GLU A 282 1.72 14.22 -18.86
C GLU A 282 0.47 14.43 -19.71
N ILE A 283 -0.68 14.25 -19.07
CA ILE A 283 -2.00 14.58 -19.63
C ILE A 283 -2.52 15.90 -19.08
N ASP A 284 -2.08 16.31 -17.88
CA ASP A 284 -2.48 17.57 -17.27
C ASP A 284 -1.55 18.69 -17.77
N PRO A 285 -2.07 19.74 -18.45
CA PRO A 285 -1.25 20.79 -19.02
C PRO A 285 -0.53 21.64 -17.96
N ILE A 286 -1.07 21.74 -16.74
CA ILE A 286 -0.44 22.46 -15.62
C ILE A 286 0.78 21.66 -15.15
N CYS A 287 0.62 20.36 -14.93
CA CYS A 287 1.73 19.50 -14.52
C CYS A 287 2.81 19.40 -15.62
N ALA A 288 2.40 19.32 -16.89
CA ALA A 288 3.32 19.35 -18.03
C ALA A 288 4.11 20.66 -18.08
N LEU A 289 3.45 21.80 -17.91
CA LEU A 289 4.12 23.10 -17.90
C LEU A 289 5.10 23.22 -16.73
N GLN A 290 4.74 22.72 -15.53
CA GLN A 290 5.66 22.65 -14.40
C GLN A 290 6.91 21.83 -14.74
N ALA A 291 6.76 20.64 -15.35
CA ALA A 291 7.90 19.84 -15.76
C ALA A 291 8.82 20.56 -16.76
N ALA A 292 8.23 21.28 -17.73
CA ALA A 292 8.98 22.07 -18.70
C ALA A 292 9.75 23.23 -18.03
N MET A 293 9.17 23.88 -17.02
CA MET A 293 9.83 24.96 -16.26
C MET A 293 11.03 24.47 -15.44
N GLU A 294 11.03 23.20 -15.02
CA GLU A 294 12.17 22.54 -14.38
C GLU A 294 13.24 22.06 -15.39
N GLY A 295 13.02 22.31 -16.69
CA GLY A 295 13.94 21.92 -17.76
C GLY A 295 13.80 20.48 -18.24
N TYR A 296 12.74 19.77 -17.84
CA TYR A 296 12.45 18.44 -18.35
C TYR A 296 11.75 18.49 -19.70
N ARG A 297 12.10 17.55 -20.57
CA ARG A 297 11.47 17.46 -21.89
C ARG A 297 10.13 16.74 -21.77
N VAL A 298 9.04 17.43 -22.08
CA VAL A 298 7.70 16.82 -22.10
C VAL A 298 7.48 16.15 -23.46
N VAL A 299 7.18 14.85 -23.45
CA VAL A 299 7.04 13.99 -24.64
C VAL A 299 5.87 13.01 -24.47
N THR A 300 5.48 12.34 -25.55
CA THR A 300 4.54 11.22 -25.49
C THR A 300 5.26 9.90 -25.19
N MET A 301 4.56 8.91 -24.64
CA MET A 301 5.11 7.56 -24.45
C MET A 301 5.52 6.94 -25.79
N ASP A 302 4.69 7.08 -26.83
CA ASP A 302 5.00 6.65 -28.19
C ASP A 302 6.32 7.19 -28.72
N TYR A 303 6.62 8.47 -28.45
CA TYR A 303 7.89 9.07 -28.86
C TYR A 303 9.08 8.50 -28.07
N ALA A 304 8.88 8.20 -26.79
CA ALA A 304 9.93 7.79 -25.89
C ALA A 304 10.23 6.29 -25.93
N ALA A 305 9.28 5.45 -26.34
CA ALA A 305 9.33 3.99 -26.24
C ALA A 305 10.61 3.37 -26.82
N ASP A 306 11.06 3.80 -27.99
CA ASP A 306 12.26 3.32 -28.67
C ASP A 306 13.56 4.11 -28.31
N LYS A 307 13.46 5.10 -27.41
CA LYS A 307 14.54 6.07 -27.13
C LYS A 307 15.00 6.10 -25.68
N ALA A 308 14.11 5.89 -24.72
CA ALA A 308 14.47 5.92 -23.31
C ALA A 308 15.13 4.60 -22.86
N ASP A 309 15.91 4.67 -21.79
CA ASP A 309 16.61 3.52 -21.21
C ASP A 309 15.92 3.03 -19.92
N ILE A 310 15.24 3.95 -19.21
CA ILE A 310 14.52 3.68 -17.97
C ILE A 310 13.13 4.29 -18.09
N PHE A 311 12.10 3.52 -17.73
CA PHE A 311 10.70 3.92 -17.73
C PHE A 311 10.11 3.72 -16.34
N VAL A 312 9.58 4.79 -15.75
CA VAL A 312 8.93 4.76 -14.43
C VAL A 312 7.53 5.33 -14.54
N THR A 313 6.51 4.56 -14.18
CA THR A 313 5.12 5.05 -14.11
C THR A 313 4.78 5.57 -12.71
N CYS A 314 4.21 6.78 -12.67
CA CYS A 314 3.88 7.54 -11.46
C CYS A 314 2.47 8.17 -11.53
N THR A 315 1.57 7.61 -12.36
CA THR A 315 0.27 8.24 -12.68
C THR A 315 -0.90 7.81 -11.78
N GLY A 316 -0.83 6.61 -11.17
CA GLY A 316 -2.01 5.97 -10.56
C GLY A 316 -3.11 5.56 -11.57
N ASN A 317 -2.80 5.64 -12.87
CA ASN A 317 -3.67 5.23 -13.97
C ASN A 317 -3.23 3.86 -14.51
N VAL A 318 -3.94 3.33 -15.51
CA VAL A 318 -3.69 2.01 -16.09
C VAL A 318 -3.31 2.07 -17.55
N HIS A 319 -2.59 1.05 -18.00
CA HIS A 319 -2.10 0.92 -19.39
C HIS A 319 -1.32 2.17 -19.85
N VAL A 320 -0.54 2.75 -18.94
CA VAL A 320 0.35 3.88 -19.24
C VAL A 320 1.50 3.45 -20.14
N ILE A 321 2.00 2.23 -19.90
CA ILE A 321 2.90 1.49 -20.78
C ILE A 321 2.13 0.21 -21.14
N ASP A 322 2.01 -0.07 -22.43
CA ASP A 322 1.32 -1.25 -22.95
C ASP A 322 2.29 -2.16 -23.72
N HIS A 323 1.75 -3.24 -24.29
CA HIS A 323 2.50 -4.20 -25.09
C HIS A 323 3.25 -3.52 -26.26
N ASP A 324 2.59 -2.62 -26.99
CA ASP A 324 3.14 -2.04 -28.20
C ASP A 324 4.24 -1.02 -27.90
N HIS A 325 4.18 -0.35 -26.74
CA HIS A 325 5.30 0.42 -26.23
C HIS A 325 6.48 -0.50 -25.90
N MET A 326 6.27 -1.57 -25.13
CA MET A 326 7.34 -2.49 -24.72
C MET A 326 8.01 -3.17 -25.92
N ALA A 327 7.25 -3.54 -26.95
CA ALA A 327 7.77 -4.15 -28.17
C ALA A 327 8.73 -3.23 -28.96
N LYS A 328 8.63 -1.91 -28.75
CA LYS A 328 9.51 -0.90 -29.37
C LYS A 328 10.74 -0.57 -28.51
N MET A 329 10.76 -0.99 -27.25
CA MET A 329 11.85 -0.66 -26.34
C MET A 329 13.18 -1.25 -26.79
N LYS A 330 14.26 -0.55 -26.46
CA LYS A 330 15.61 -1.08 -26.65
C LYS A 330 15.79 -2.35 -25.83
N ASP A 331 16.68 -3.23 -26.30
CA ASP A 331 17.17 -4.33 -25.47
C ASP A 331 17.72 -3.78 -24.14
N GLN A 332 17.41 -4.49 -23.05
CA GLN A 332 17.74 -4.11 -21.67
C GLN A 332 17.13 -2.79 -21.16
N ALA A 333 16.06 -2.28 -21.77
CA ALA A 333 15.30 -1.19 -21.18
C ALA A 333 14.73 -1.61 -19.81
N ILE A 334 14.85 -0.73 -18.81
CA ILE A 334 14.34 -0.97 -17.46
C ILE A 334 12.94 -0.38 -17.35
N VAL A 335 11.97 -1.19 -16.94
CA VAL A 335 10.57 -0.76 -16.76
C VAL A 335 10.15 -1.03 -15.32
N GLY A 336 9.64 0.00 -14.64
CA GLY A 336 9.15 -0.10 -13.27
C GLY A 336 7.93 0.80 -13.02
N THR A 337 7.23 0.54 -11.91
CA THR A 337 6.14 1.37 -11.41
C THR A 337 6.45 1.84 -10.00
N SER A 338 6.28 3.15 -9.76
CA SER A 338 6.26 3.73 -8.42
C SER A 338 4.84 4.13 -7.99
N GLY A 339 3.86 3.91 -8.86
CA GLY A 339 2.43 4.03 -8.55
C GLY A 339 1.81 2.71 -8.06
N ARG A 340 0.69 2.84 -7.36
CA ARG A 340 -0.03 1.72 -6.71
C ARG A 340 -0.63 0.68 -7.68
N LYS A 341 -1.14 1.09 -8.85
CA LYS A 341 -1.96 0.20 -9.71
C LYS A 341 -1.11 -0.61 -10.68
N SER A 342 -1.25 -1.94 -10.65
CA SER A 342 -0.67 -2.84 -11.65
C SER A 342 -1.58 -3.10 -12.87
N SER A 343 -2.92 -2.93 -12.82
CA SER A 343 -3.78 -3.09 -14.03
C SER A 343 -5.28 -2.73 -13.94
N ARG A 344 -5.86 -2.28 -12.81
CA ARG A 344 -7.33 -2.07 -12.72
C ARG A 344 -7.90 -0.97 -13.62
N ARG A 345 -8.74 -1.31 -14.60
CA ARG A 345 -9.71 -0.37 -15.18
C ARG A 345 -10.70 0.01 -14.07
N SER A 346 -11.04 1.29 -13.93
CA SER A 346 -12.26 1.64 -13.20
C SER A 346 -13.44 1.16 -14.04
N THR A 347 -13.88 -0.08 -13.84
CA THR A 347 -15.13 -0.56 -14.45
C THR A 347 -16.30 -0.12 -13.59
N THR A 348 -16.70 1.15 -13.77
CA THR A 348 -18.06 1.62 -14.06
C THR A 348 -18.08 3.13 -14.12
#